data_AF-A0A1X4HWG6-F1
#
_entry.id   AF-A0A1X4HWG6-F1
#
_cell.length_a   1.000
_cell.length_b   1.000
_cell.length_c   1.000
_cell.angle_alpha   90.00
_cell.angle_beta   90.00
_cell.angle_gamma   90.00
#
_symmetry.space_group_name_H-M   'P 1'
#
loop_
_entity.id
_entity.type
_entity.pdbx_description
1 polymer ?
#
loop_
_entity_poly.entity_id
_entity_poly.type
_entity_poly.pdbx_seq_one_letter_code
_entity_poly.pdbx_strand_id
1 'polypeptide(L)'
;MSVGVQRGAIAAVQVLGLAVWFSMSAVVPGLRNDWGLTAGGAVWLTASVQFGFVAGAVASTALNLADRVPPQRLLAAGAAAAAACTAALALV
;
A
#
# COMPACT_ATOMS: atom_id res chain seq x y z
N MET A 1 19.51 19.52 7.37
CA MET A 1 18.94 19.31 6.02
C MET A 1 18.41 20.64 5.51
N SER A 2 18.63 20.97 4.23
CA SER A 2 17.96 22.12 3.63
C SER A 2 16.48 21.80 3.38
N VAL A 3 15.63 22.83 3.32
CA VAL A 3 14.19 22.68 3.07
C VAL A 3 13.90 21.89 1.79
N GLY A 4 14.73 22.07 0.75
CA GLY A 4 14.62 21.33 -0.51
C GLY A 4 14.80 19.82 -0.33
N VAL A 5 15.81 19.40 0.43
CA VAL A 5 16.07 17.97 0.71
C VAL A 5 14.93 17.35 1.52
N GLN A 6 14.37 18.09 2.48
CA GLN A 6 13.24 17.60 3.28
C GLN A 6 11.99 17.36 2.42
N ARG A 7 11.64 18.31 1.55
CA ARG A 7 10.50 18.17 0.64
C ARG A 7 10.71 17.02 -0.34
N GLY A 8 11.92 16.90 -0.88
CA GLY A 8 12.29 15.79 -1.77
C GLY A 8 12.13 14.42 -1.09
N ALA A 9 12.59 14.29 0.15
CA ALA A 9 12.43 13.05 0.92
C ALA A 9 10.95 12.71 1.17
N ILE A 10 10.13 13.69 1.55
CA ILE A 10 8.68 13.46 1.76
C ILE A 10 8.02 13.03 0.45
N ALA A 11 8.32 13.69 -0.67
CA ALA A 11 7.79 13.32 -1.97
C ALA A 11 8.19 11.89 -2.37
N ALA A 12 9.46 11.51 -2.16
CA ALA A 12 9.93 10.16 -2.43
C ALA A 12 9.18 9.11 -1.58
N VAL A 13 8.97 9.37 -0.29
CA VAL A 13 8.21 8.47 0.58
C VAL A 13 6.76 8.33 0.09
N GLN A 14 6.12 9.41 -0.33
CA GLN A 14 4.75 9.36 -0.88
C GLN A 14 4.69 8.53 -2.17
N VAL A 15 5.62 8.75 -3.10
CA VAL A 15 5.69 7.98 -4.36
C VAL A 15 5.92 6.50 -4.07
N LEU A 16 6.88 6.15 -3.22
CA LEU A 16 7.19 4.76 -2.89
C LEU A 16 6.03 4.06 -2.17
N GLY A 17 5.37 4.74 -1.23
CA GLY A 17 4.20 4.20 -0.54
C GLY A 17 3.03 3.95 -1.49
N LEU A 18 2.73 4.91 -2.37
CA LEU A 18 1.66 4.77 -3.36
C LEU A 18 2.01 3.77 -4.47
N ALA A 19 3.27 3.58 -4.80
CA ALA A 19 3.68 2.58 -5.79
C ALA A 19 3.23 1.16 -5.37
N VAL A 20 3.35 0.82 -4.08
CA VAL A 20 2.84 -0.47 -3.57
C VAL A 20 1.33 -0.56 -3.75
N TRP A 21 0.61 0.51 -3.41
CA TRP A 21 -0.84 0.56 -3.57
C TRP A 21 -1.31 0.33 -5.01
N PHE A 22 -0.67 0.99 -5.97
CA PHE A 22 -1.05 0.91 -7.39
C PHE A 22 -0.52 -0.35 -8.09
N SER A 23 0.41 -1.10 -7.47
CA SER A 23 1.07 -2.25 -8.09
C SER A 23 0.08 -3.28 -8.62
N MET A 24 -0.97 -3.62 -7.87
CA MET A 24 -2.00 -4.59 -8.30
C MET A 24 -2.73 -4.13 -9.56
N SER A 25 -3.19 -2.88 -9.61
CA SER A 25 -3.87 -2.33 -10.78
C SER A 25 -2.96 -2.28 -12.01
N ALA A 26 -1.65 -2.09 -11.81
CA ALA A 26 -0.67 -2.10 -12.88
C ALA A 26 -0.44 -3.50 -13.47
N VAL A 27 -0.43 -4.55 -12.63
CA VAL A 27 -0.12 -5.92 -13.08
C VAL A 27 -1.35 -6.73 -13.50
N VAL A 28 -2.56 -6.36 -13.08
CA VAL A 28 -3.81 -7.08 -13.39
C VAL A 28 -3.99 -7.39 -14.89
N PRO A 29 -3.74 -6.48 -15.85
CA PRO A 29 -3.86 -6.81 -17.27
C PRO A 29 -2.94 -7.97 -17.70
N GLY A 30 -1.71 -8.04 -17.18
CA GLY A 30 -0.79 -9.14 -17.42
C GLY A 30 -1.27 -10.44 -16.78
N LEU A 31 -1.62 -10.38 -15.48
CA LEU A 31 -2.13 -11.53 -14.73
C LEU A 31 -3.40 -12.13 -15.33
N ARG A 32 -4.26 -11.32 -15.97
CA ARG A 32 -5.44 -11.84 -16.66
C ARG A 32 -5.08 -12.79 -17.79
N ASN A 33 -4.02 -12.47 -18.54
CA ASN A 33 -3.54 -13.32 -19.62
C ASN A 33 -2.80 -14.53 -19.06
N ASP A 34 -1.91 -14.31 -18.09
CA ASP A 34 -1.02 -15.35 -17.57
C ASP A 34 -1.77 -16.39 -16.71
N TRP A 35 -2.75 -15.96 -15.91
CA TRP A 35 -3.49 -16.82 -14.97
C TRP A 35 -4.91 -17.13 -15.43
N GLY A 36 -5.31 -16.68 -16.63
CA GLY A 36 -6.64 -16.93 -17.18
C GLY A 36 -7.78 -16.33 -16.34
N LEU A 37 -7.55 -15.18 -15.70
CA LEU A 37 -8.53 -14.57 -14.79
C LEU A 37 -9.78 -14.10 -15.53
N THR A 38 -10.95 -14.45 -14.97
CA THR A 38 -12.22 -13.87 -15.39
C THR A 38 -12.26 -12.36 -15.09
N ALA A 39 -13.18 -11.64 -15.73
CA ALA A 39 -13.40 -10.22 -15.44
C ALA A 39 -13.71 -9.98 -13.95
N GLY A 40 -14.50 -10.87 -13.33
CA GLY A 40 -14.79 -10.80 -11.89
C GLY A 40 -13.56 -11.05 -11.01
N GLY A 41 -12.69 -12.01 -11.38
CA GLY A 41 -11.45 -12.27 -10.67
C GLY A 41 -10.51 -11.05 -10.67
N ALA A 42 -10.38 -10.39 -11.82
CA ALA A 42 -9.58 -9.16 -11.95
C ALA A 42 -10.13 -8.00 -11.10
N VAL A 43 -11.46 -7.87 -11.02
CA VAL A 43 -12.10 -6.86 -10.14
C VAL A 43 -11.82 -7.16 -8.67
N TRP A 44 -11.88 -8.41 -8.25
CA TRP A 44 -11.60 -8.76 -6.86
C TRP A 44 -10.15 -8.50 -6.47
N LEU A 45 -9.19 -8.74 -7.36
CA LEU A 45 -7.77 -8.44 -7.09
C LEU A 45 -7.53 -6.96 -6.77
N THR A 46 -8.20 -6.04 -7.47
CA THR A 46 -8.08 -4.60 -7.18
C THR A 46 -8.93 -4.19 -5.98
N ALA A 47 -10.14 -4.74 -5.85
CA ALA A 47 -11.03 -4.45 -4.74
C ALA A 47 -10.44 -4.86 -3.38
N SER A 48 -9.66 -5.94 -3.30
CA SER A 48 -8.98 -6.38 -2.07
C SER A 48 -8.10 -5.29 -1.45
N VAL A 49 -7.40 -4.50 -2.27
CA VAL A 49 -6.58 -3.37 -1.78
C VAL A 49 -7.46 -2.29 -1.16
N GLN A 50 -8.59 -1.98 -1.81
CA GLN A 50 -9.56 -1.00 -1.31
C GLN A 50 -10.19 -1.45 0.01
N PHE A 51 -10.54 -2.73 0.14
CA PHE A 51 -11.05 -3.29 1.40
C PHE A 51 -10.01 -3.19 2.53
N GLY A 52 -8.75 -3.52 2.24
CA GLY A 52 -7.66 -3.40 3.20
C GLY A 52 -7.49 -1.98 3.74
N PHE A 53 -7.63 -0.98 2.86
CA PHE A 53 -7.61 0.43 3.28
C PHE A 53 -8.76 0.82 4.18
N VAL A 54 -9.99 0.45 3.81
CA VAL A 54 -11.15 0.75 4.64
C VAL A 54 -10.99 0.11 6.01
N ALA A 55 -10.61 -1.17 6.06
CA ALA A 55 -10.34 -1.87 7.31
C ALA A 55 -9.23 -1.18 8.13
N GLY A 56 -8.12 -0.78 7.48
CA GLY A 56 -7.02 -0.08 8.13
C GLY A 56 -7.40 1.31 8.65
N ALA A 57 -8.18 2.08 7.90
CA ALA A 57 -8.67 3.39 8.30
C ALA A 57 -9.64 3.29 9.49
N VAL A 58 -10.56 2.33 9.44
CA VAL A 58 -11.49 2.06 10.55
C VAL A 58 -10.72 1.62 11.80
N ALA A 59 -9.79 0.67 11.67
CA ALA A 59 -8.97 0.23 12.79
C ALA A 59 -8.12 1.36 13.37
N SER A 60 -7.48 2.16 12.52
CA SER A 60 -6.69 3.34 12.93
C SER A 60 -7.54 4.34 13.70
N THR A 61 -8.77 4.58 13.26
CA THR A 61 -9.72 5.49 13.89
C THR A 61 -10.23 4.93 15.22
N ALA A 62 -10.65 3.66 15.25
CA ALA A 62 -11.12 3.00 16.47
C ALA A 62 -10.04 2.98 17.57
N LEU A 63 -8.77 2.87 17.18
CA LEU A 63 -7.62 2.89 18.08
C LEU A 63 -7.08 4.31 18.34
N ASN A 64 -7.63 5.35 17.68
CA ASN A 64 -7.14 6.72 17.69
C ASN A 64 -5.62 6.81 17.45
N LEU A 65 -5.11 6.08 16.45
CA LEU A 65 -3.67 5.97 16.20
C LEU A 65 -3.03 7.32 15.86
N ALA A 66 -3.76 8.20 15.15
CA ALA A 66 -3.27 9.53 14.78
C ALA A 66 -2.90 10.39 16.01
N ASP A 67 -3.61 10.23 17.12
CA ASP A 67 -3.37 10.97 18.36
C ASP A 67 -2.32 10.28 19.25
N ARG A 68 -2.17 8.96 19.11
CA ARG A 68 -1.31 8.15 19.97
C ARG A 68 0.11 7.98 19.45
N VAL A 69 0.28 7.99 18.13
CA VAL A 69 1.55 7.63 17.49
C VAL A 69 2.00 8.73 16.54
N PRO A 70 3.27 9.17 16.60
CA PRO A 70 3.80 10.13 15.65
C PRO A 70 3.61 9.66 14.19
N PRO A 71 3.14 10.53 13.28
CA PRO A 71 2.73 10.14 11.93
C PRO A 71 3.87 9.50 11.12
N GLN A 72 5.12 9.93 11.32
CA GLN A 72 6.28 9.30 10.67
C GLN A 72 6.47 7.83 11.07
N ARG A 73 6.11 7.45 12.31
CA ARG A 73 6.22 6.06 12.78
C ARG A 73 5.09 5.19 12.22
N LEU A 74 3.88 5.74 12.14
CA LEU A 74 2.76 5.06 11.47
C LEU A 74 3.07 4.79 10.01
N LEU A 75 3.61 5.78 9.30
CA LEU A 75 4.01 5.64 7.90
C LEU A 75 5.14 4.62 7.74
N ALA A 76 6.18 4.68 8.58
CA ALA A 76 7.28 3.72 8.54
C ALA A 76 6.82 2.28 8.82
N ALA A 77 5.98 2.08 9.85
CA ALA A 77 5.43 0.77 10.17
C ALA A 77 4.53 0.22 9.06
N GLY A 78 3.65 1.06 8.50
CA GLY A 78 2.81 0.70 7.37
C GLY A 78 3.61 0.34 6.11
N ALA A 79 4.63 1.14 5.78
CA ALA A 79 5.53 0.87 4.66
C ALA A 79 6.33 -0.43 4.85
N ALA A 80 6.81 -0.69 6.07
CA ALA A 80 7.52 -1.93 6.39
C ALA A 80 6.60 -3.16 6.30
N ALA A 81 5.36 -3.08 6.82
CA ALA A 81 4.37 -4.14 6.70
C ALA A 81 4.01 -4.41 5.22
N ALA A 82 3.80 -3.36 4.44
CA ALA A 82 3.56 -3.45 3.01
C ALA A 82 4.73 -4.14 2.27
N ALA A 83 5.97 -3.74 2.55
CA ALA A 83 7.16 -4.37 1.99
C ALA A 83 7.28 -5.85 2.39
N ALA A 84 7.01 -6.19 3.66
CA ALA A 84 7.04 -7.57 4.14
C ALA A 84 5.98 -8.44 3.46
N CYS A 85 4.75 -7.95 3.30
CA CYS A 85 3.69 -8.68 2.59
C CYS A 85 4.05 -8.91 1.11
N THR A 86 4.61 -7.89 0.44
CA THR A 86 5.06 -8.02 -0.96
C THR A 86 6.21 -9.03 -1.08
N ALA A 87 7.19 -8.98 -0.18
CA ALA A 87 8.29 -9.92 -0.16
C ALA A 87 7.80 -11.35 0.13
N ALA A 88 6.86 -11.52 1.07
CA ALA A 88 6.25 -12.82 1.35
C ALA A 88 5.53 -13.39 0.13
N LEU A 89 4.79 -12.57 -0.62
CA LEU A 89 4.15 -13.00 -1.87
C LEU A 89 5.18 -13.46 -2.90
N ALA A 90 6.34 -12.80 -3.00
CA ALA A 90 7.40 -13.19 -3.94
C ALA A 90 8.12 -14.50 -3.55
N LEU A 91 7.95 -14.98 -2.32
CA LEU A 91 8.58 -16.20 -1.81
C LEU A 91 7.66 -17.42 -1.89
N VAL A 92 6.39 -17.25 -2.28
CA VAL A 92 5.38 -18.31 -2.41
C VAL A 92 5.10 -18.55 -3.89
#